data_AF-A0A1S1EQQ7-F1
#
_entry.id   AF-A0A1S1EQQ7-F1
#
_cell.length_a   1.000
_cell.length_b   1.000
_cell.length_c   1.000
_cell.angle_alpha   90.00
_cell.angle_beta   90.00
_cell.angle_gamma   90.00
#
_symmetry.space_group_name_H-M   'P 1'
#
loop_
_entity.id
_entity.type
_entity.pdbx_description
1 polymer ?
#
loop_
_entity_poly.entity_id
_entity_poly.type
_entity_poly.pdbx_seq_one_letter_code
_entity_poly.pdbx_strand_id
1 'polypeptide(L)'
;MSTGAFIATNKKTFFGVAGVAILYSAFGRMLVGSGTGNTLLGIIALGILFLITAQRSVTLRDYGVRTARWVRSAIIAILGTSLVATAFIVAAMVTEQNKSGYYRGFDSFIVTSGPALFPDTNGAMYMIEDSGQNYTTILLTALCVFLSFLMATVAGTAIGTVVGAKGARAGSITIGLALVALFLFSFLLDATDSIPGAPWPAVPIFASLITVVSAVVMAWALKEDKRPLPDVRPAFAEA
;
A
#
# COMPACT_ATOMS: atom_id res chain seq x y z
N MET A 1 17.70 -21.75 -2.48
CA MET A 1 16.94 -20.48 -2.54
C MET A 1 15.52 -20.71 -2.06
N SER A 2 15.17 -20.40 -0.80
CA SER A 2 13.76 -20.28 -0.41
C SER A 2 13.43 -18.81 -0.18
N THR A 3 12.81 -18.19 -1.18
CA THR A 3 12.48 -16.76 -1.30
C THR A 3 11.25 -16.35 -0.46
N GLY A 4 10.69 -17.27 0.33
CA GLY A 4 9.36 -17.11 0.92
C GLY A 4 9.30 -16.96 2.43
N ALA A 5 10.38 -16.61 3.13
CA ALA A 5 10.38 -16.52 4.61
C ALA A 5 9.24 -15.64 5.16
N PHE A 6 8.93 -14.53 4.48
CA PHE A 6 7.85 -13.62 4.89
C PHE A 6 6.46 -14.26 4.75
N ILE A 7 6.20 -14.96 3.65
CA ILE A 7 4.89 -15.57 3.36
C ILE A 7 4.80 -17.05 3.78
N ALA A 8 5.85 -17.60 4.39
CA ALA A 8 5.98 -19.03 4.66
C ALA A 8 4.86 -19.56 5.56
N THR A 9 4.39 -18.72 6.50
CA THR A 9 3.37 -19.09 7.49
C THR A 9 1.95 -19.12 6.91
N ASN A 10 1.71 -18.52 5.74
CA ASN A 10 0.34 -18.37 5.20
C ASN A 10 0.28 -18.31 3.66
N LYS A 11 1.21 -18.94 2.95
CA LYS A 11 1.40 -18.83 1.49
C LYS A 11 0.11 -18.91 0.66
N LYS A 12 -0.74 -19.91 0.89
CA LYS A 12 -2.00 -20.10 0.13
C LYS A 12 -2.97 -18.95 0.38
N THR A 13 -3.19 -18.60 1.65
CA THR A 13 -4.05 -17.48 2.05
C THR A 13 -3.52 -16.16 1.52
N PHE A 14 -2.21 -15.95 1.56
CA PHE A 14 -1.57 -14.75 1.04
C PHE A 14 -1.89 -14.55 -0.44
N PHE A 15 -1.61 -15.54 -1.28
CA PHE A 15 -1.89 -15.43 -2.72
C PHE A 15 -3.39 -15.35 -3.02
N GLY A 16 -4.23 -16.09 -2.30
CA GLY A 16 -5.68 -16.05 -2.47
C GLY A 16 -6.26 -14.68 -2.15
N VAL A 17 -5.96 -14.13 -0.97
CA VAL A 17 -6.46 -12.81 -0.54
C VAL A 17 -5.86 -11.70 -1.41
N ALA A 18 -4.57 -11.77 -1.73
CA ALA A 18 -3.94 -10.78 -2.62
C ALA A 18 -4.58 -10.79 -4.01
N GLY A 19 -4.79 -11.97 -4.58
CA GLY A 19 -5.45 -12.13 -5.87
C GLY A 19 -6.87 -11.56 -5.86
N VAL A 20 -7.68 -11.90 -4.86
CA VAL A 20 -9.05 -11.38 -4.72
C VAL A 20 -9.05 -9.86 -4.55
N ALA A 21 -8.19 -9.32 -3.69
CA ALA A 21 -8.10 -7.87 -3.47
C ALA A 21 -7.70 -7.13 -4.77
N ILE A 22 -6.70 -7.63 -5.49
CA ILE A 22 -6.24 -7.03 -6.74
C ILE A 22 -7.33 -7.10 -7.81
N LEU A 23 -7.94 -8.26 -8.01
CA LEU A 23 -8.98 -8.44 -9.02
C LEU A 23 -10.24 -7.63 -8.69
N TYR A 24 -10.64 -7.56 -7.43
CA TYR A 24 -11.75 -6.73 -7.00
C TYR A 24 -11.46 -5.24 -7.19
N SER A 25 -10.27 -4.76 -6.83
CA SER A 25 -9.89 -3.35 -7.04
C SER A 25 -9.77 -2.99 -8.53
N ALA A 26 -9.29 -3.91 -9.36
CA ALA A 26 -9.17 -3.70 -10.80
C ALA A 26 -10.53 -3.80 -11.51
N PHE A 27 -11.32 -4.84 -11.27
CA PHE A 27 -12.53 -5.14 -12.05
C PHE A 27 -13.83 -4.81 -11.35
N GLY A 28 -13.83 -4.61 -10.02
CA GLY A 28 -15.01 -4.15 -9.28
C GLY A 28 -15.54 -2.82 -9.79
N ARG A 29 -14.65 -1.94 -10.29
CA ARG A 29 -15.01 -0.66 -10.95
C ARG A 29 -15.90 -0.82 -12.19
N MET A 30 -15.89 -2.00 -12.82
CA MET A 30 -16.71 -2.30 -14.00
C MET A 30 -18.10 -2.84 -13.63
N LEU A 31 -18.29 -3.20 -12.36
CA LEU A 31 -19.50 -3.88 -11.88
C LEU A 31 -20.29 -2.98 -10.92
N VAL A 32 -19.64 -2.42 -9.88
CA VAL A 32 -20.28 -1.64 -8.83
C VAL A 32 -19.30 -0.64 -8.19
N GLY A 33 -19.80 0.56 -7.89
CA GLY A 33 -19.11 1.56 -7.06
C GLY A 33 -18.11 2.44 -7.82
N SER A 34 -17.54 3.43 -7.12
CA SER A 34 -16.55 4.33 -7.69
C SER A 34 -15.18 3.65 -7.83
N GLY A 35 -14.44 3.98 -8.89
CA GLY A 35 -13.06 3.51 -9.09
C GLY A 35 -12.13 3.87 -7.93
N THR A 36 -12.34 5.05 -7.34
CA THR A 36 -11.66 5.50 -6.11
C THR A 36 -11.89 4.51 -4.96
N GLY A 37 -13.16 4.20 -4.67
CA GLY A 37 -13.54 3.35 -3.55
C GLY A 37 -12.95 1.94 -3.70
N ASN A 38 -13.05 1.36 -4.90
CA ASN A 38 -12.50 0.04 -5.18
C ASN A 38 -10.96 0.00 -5.07
N THR A 39 -10.26 1.07 -5.48
CA THR A 39 -8.81 1.17 -5.33
C THR A 39 -8.42 1.30 -3.85
N LEU A 40 -9.12 2.15 -3.07
CA LEU A 40 -8.89 2.31 -1.63
C LEU A 40 -9.12 1.00 -0.86
N LEU A 41 -10.18 0.26 -1.19
CA LEU A 41 -10.44 -1.05 -0.57
C LEU A 41 -9.30 -2.03 -0.81
N GLY A 42 -8.70 -2.03 -2.01
CA GLY A 42 -7.52 -2.85 -2.31
C GLY A 42 -6.30 -2.44 -1.50
N ILE A 43 -6.04 -1.14 -1.42
CA ILE A 43 -4.93 -0.58 -0.64
C ILE A 43 -5.06 -1.01 0.83
N ILE A 44 -6.25 -0.86 1.41
CA ILE A 44 -6.55 -1.25 2.80
C ILE A 44 -6.42 -2.77 2.97
N ALA A 45 -7.03 -3.57 2.08
CA ALA A 45 -7.01 -5.03 2.16
C ALA A 45 -5.58 -5.58 2.09
N LEU A 46 -4.75 -5.07 1.17
CA LEU A 46 -3.35 -5.47 1.08
C LEU A 46 -2.53 -4.98 2.28
N GLY A 47 -2.77 -3.75 2.78
CA GLY A 47 -2.14 -3.28 4.02
C GLY A 47 -2.41 -4.22 5.21
N ILE A 48 -3.67 -4.62 5.40
CA ILE A 48 -4.07 -5.58 6.44
C ILE A 48 -3.43 -6.96 6.21
N LEU A 49 -3.41 -7.45 4.96
CA LEU A 49 -2.78 -8.73 4.64
C LEU A 49 -1.28 -8.73 5.00
N PHE A 50 -0.55 -7.66 4.67
CA PHE A 50 0.86 -7.53 5.02
C PHE A 50 1.08 -7.39 6.52
N LEU A 51 0.19 -6.70 7.24
CA LEU A 51 0.20 -6.65 8.71
C LEU A 51 0.08 -8.05 9.32
N ILE A 52 -0.95 -8.81 8.93
CA ILE A 52 -1.18 -10.16 9.47
C ILE A 52 -0.02 -11.09 9.12
N THR A 53 0.50 -10.97 7.89
CA THR A 53 1.61 -11.80 7.41
C THR A 53 2.91 -11.47 8.15
N ALA A 54 3.22 -10.19 8.36
CA ALA A 54 4.39 -9.77 9.12
C ALA A 54 4.30 -10.19 10.59
N GLN A 55 3.14 -10.00 11.23
CA GLN A 55 2.87 -10.42 12.60
C GLN A 55 3.15 -11.91 12.80
N ARG A 56 2.73 -12.77 11.86
CA ARG A 56 2.92 -14.22 11.95
C ARG A 56 4.32 -14.67 11.57
N SER A 57 4.93 -14.05 10.57
CA SER A 57 6.21 -14.52 10.03
C SER A 57 7.43 -13.99 10.78
N VAL A 58 7.31 -12.86 11.49
CA VAL A 58 8.44 -12.31 12.27
C VAL A 58 8.88 -13.26 13.39
N THR A 59 7.97 -14.08 13.92
CA THR A 59 8.27 -15.10 14.94
C THR A 59 9.13 -16.24 14.40
N LEU A 60 9.25 -16.41 13.07
CA LEU A 60 10.20 -17.36 12.48
C LEU A 60 11.65 -17.06 12.86
N ARG A 61 11.94 -15.83 13.29
CA ARG A 61 13.25 -15.43 13.83
C ARG A 61 13.57 -16.16 15.13
N ASP A 62 12.57 -16.47 15.95
CA ASP A 62 12.73 -17.27 17.17
C ASP A 62 13.15 -18.71 16.85
N TYR A 63 12.89 -19.17 15.63
CA TYR A 63 13.29 -20.47 15.10
C TYR A 63 14.56 -20.41 14.23
N GLY A 64 15.35 -19.34 14.34
CA GLY A 64 16.66 -19.22 13.70
C GLY A 64 16.66 -18.63 12.28
N VAL A 65 15.53 -18.15 11.76
CA VAL A 65 15.53 -17.42 10.48
C VAL A 65 16.22 -16.07 10.65
N ARG A 66 17.30 -15.85 9.92
CA ARG A 66 18.06 -14.58 9.94
C ARG A 66 17.16 -13.39 9.59
N THR A 67 17.24 -12.32 10.38
CA THR A 67 16.50 -11.06 10.17
C THR A 67 16.67 -10.51 8.76
N ALA A 68 17.91 -10.48 8.24
CA ALA A 68 18.20 -9.99 6.89
C ALA A 68 17.48 -10.80 5.79
N ARG A 69 17.34 -12.12 5.97
CA ARG A 69 16.61 -12.98 5.04
C ARG A 69 15.11 -12.72 5.09
N TRP A 70 14.56 -12.54 6.29
CA TRP A 70 13.15 -12.16 6.47
C TRP A 70 12.86 -10.80 5.82
N VAL A 71 13.68 -9.78 6.08
CA VAL A 71 13.54 -8.43 5.49
C VAL A 71 13.62 -8.47 3.96
N ARG A 72 14.60 -9.20 3.40
CA ARG A 72 14.72 -9.35 1.94
C ARG A 72 13.49 -10.02 1.32
N SER A 73 12.95 -11.05 1.98
CA SER A 73 11.72 -11.71 1.54
C SER A 73 10.50 -10.79 1.63
N ALA A 74 10.40 -9.97 2.68
CA ALA A 74 9.35 -8.97 2.84
C ALA A 74 9.40 -7.91 1.72
N ILE A 75 10.58 -7.36 1.42
CA ILE A 75 10.78 -6.39 0.34
C ILE A 75 10.33 -6.97 -1.01
N ILE A 76 10.71 -8.22 -1.32
CA ILE A 76 10.29 -8.88 -2.56
C ILE A 76 8.77 -9.03 -2.62
N ALA A 77 8.12 -9.43 -1.51
CA ALA A 77 6.67 -9.56 -1.45
C ALA A 77 5.97 -8.20 -1.63
N ILE A 78 6.44 -7.16 -0.93
CA ILE A 78 5.94 -5.78 -1.00
C ILE A 78 6.00 -5.27 -2.45
N LEU A 79 7.18 -5.32 -3.07
CA LEU A 79 7.40 -4.83 -4.42
C LEU A 79 6.61 -5.65 -5.44
N GLY A 80 6.68 -6.98 -5.36
CA GLY A 80 5.98 -7.88 -6.29
C GLY A 80 4.47 -7.70 -6.24
N THR A 81 3.88 -7.63 -5.04
CA THR A 81 2.43 -7.47 -4.90
C THR A 81 1.98 -6.08 -5.35
N SER A 82 2.74 -5.02 -5.01
CA SER A 82 2.42 -3.65 -5.42
C SER A 82 2.52 -3.47 -6.93
N LEU A 83 3.54 -4.05 -7.58
CA LEU A 83 3.69 -4.03 -9.03
C LEU A 83 2.55 -4.75 -9.74
N VAL A 84 2.20 -5.95 -9.28
CA VAL A 84 1.09 -6.73 -9.85
C VAL A 84 -0.23 -5.98 -9.67
N ALA A 85 -0.52 -5.46 -8.47
CA ALA A 85 -1.71 -4.64 -8.21
C ALA A 85 -1.78 -3.46 -9.17
N THR A 86 -0.67 -2.73 -9.33
CA THR A 86 -0.56 -1.58 -10.23
C THR A 86 -0.86 -1.96 -11.67
N ALA A 87 -0.28 -3.04 -12.18
CA ALA A 87 -0.48 -3.46 -13.57
C ALA A 87 -1.96 -3.70 -13.89
N PHE A 88 -2.66 -4.46 -13.04
CA PHE A 88 -4.09 -4.75 -13.24
C PHE A 88 -4.97 -3.51 -13.07
N ILE A 89 -4.72 -2.72 -12.03
CA ILE A 89 -5.54 -1.55 -11.71
C ILE A 89 -5.37 -0.46 -12.75
N VAL A 90 -4.14 -0.17 -13.17
CA VAL A 90 -3.87 0.85 -14.21
C VAL A 90 -4.42 0.40 -15.55
N ALA A 91 -4.29 -0.87 -15.93
CA ALA A 91 -4.91 -1.37 -17.16
C ALA A 91 -6.43 -1.14 -17.16
N ALA A 92 -7.08 -1.38 -16.02
CA ALA A 92 -8.51 -1.13 -15.86
C ALA A 92 -8.84 0.38 -15.86
N MET A 93 -8.04 1.22 -15.19
CA MET A 93 -8.17 2.69 -15.21
C MET A 93 -8.10 3.25 -16.63
N VAL A 94 -7.07 2.87 -17.39
CA VAL A 94 -6.86 3.32 -18.77
C VAL A 94 -8.00 2.84 -19.67
N THR A 95 -8.45 1.60 -19.50
CA THR A 95 -9.57 1.05 -20.27
C THR A 95 -10.85 1.85 -20.04
N GLU A 96 -11.19 2.15 -18.78
CA GLU A 96 -12.38 2.92 -18.45
C GLU A 96 -12.26 4.41 -18.84
N GLN A 97 -11.08 5.00 -18.65
CA GLN A 97 -10.81 6.38 -19.07
C GLN A 97 -10.88 6.56 -20.59
N ASN A 98 -10.49 5.54 -21.37
CA ASN A 98 -10.62 5.55 -22.83
C ASN A 98 -12.08 5.36 -23.29
N LYS A 99 -12.92 4.68 -22.51
CA LYS A 99 -14.35 4.56 -22.80
C LYS A 99 -15.11 5.85 -22.47
N SER A 100 -14.70 6.55 -21.41
CA SER A 100 -15.32 7.79 -20.97
C SER A 100 -14.26 8.74 -20.38
N GLY A 101 -14.07 9.89 -21.02
CA GLY A 101 -13.18 10.96 -20.53
C GLY A 101 -13.57 11.50 -19.14
N TYR A 102 -14.82 11.28 -18.72
CA TYR A 102 -15.33 11.67 -17.40
C TYR A 102 -14.96 10.69 -16.28
N TYR A 103 -14.38 9.52 -16.59
CA TYR A 103 -14.13 8.46 -15.62
C TYR A 103 -13.18 8.90 -14.48
N ARG A 104 -12.27 9.82 -14.76
CA ARG A 104 -11.39 10.51 -13.79
C ARG A 104 -12.16 11.04 -12.56
N GLY A 105 -13.39 11.54 -12.74
CA GLY A 105 -14.22 12.04 -11.64
C GLY A 105 -14.68 10.94 -10.67
N PHE A 106 -14.70 9.69 -11.12
CA PHE A 106 -15.06 8.52 -10.32
C PHE A 106 -13.83 7.75 -9.80
N ASP A 107 -12.62 8.11 -10.25
CA ASP A 107 -11.37 7.48 -9.85
C ASP A 107 -10.25 8.50 -9.57
N SER A 108 -10.12 8.87 -8.29
CA SER A 108 -9.24 9.91 -7.75
C SER A 108 -7.76 9.66 -8.03
N PHE A 109 -7.35 8.43 -8.35
CA PHE A 109 -5.97 8.02 -8.58
C PHE A 109 -5.46 8.26 -9.99
N ILE A 110 -6.35 8.50 -10.95
CA ILE A 110 -5.97 8.80 -12.34
C ILE A 110 -5.32 10.18 -12.40
N VAL A 111 -4.20 10.30 -13.10
CA VAL A 111 -3.62 11.58 -13.50
C VAL A 111 -4.07 11.87 -14.94
N THR A 112 -4.52 13.09 -15.19
CA THR A 112 -4.96 13.60 -16.51
C THR A 112 -4.19 14.86 -16.88
N SER A 113 -4.14 15.20 -18.17
CA SER A 113 -3.44 16.38 -18.70
C SER A 113 -4.16 17.70 -18.41
N GLY A 114 -5.48 17.67 -18.22
CA GLY A 114 -6.30 18.82 -17.84
C GLY A 114 -7.11 18.56 -16.56
N PRO A 115 -7.61 19.62 -15.89
CA PRO A 115 -8.43 19.47 -14.71
C PRO A 115 -9.80 18.90 -15.10
N ALA A 116 -10.16 17.75 -14.53
CA ALA A 116 -11.51 17.20 -14.62
C ALA A 116 -12.38 17.88 -13.56
N LEU A 117 -12.85 19.09 -13.85
CA LEU A 117 -13.73 19.84 -12.95
C LEU A 117 -15.18 19.33 -13.08
N PHE A 118 -15.86 19.22 -11.93
CA PHE A 118 -17.30 19.00 -11.78
C PHE A 118 -18.05 20.35 -11.92
N PRO A 119 -19.40 20.34 -12.11
CA PRO A 119 -20.15 21.09 -13.13
C PRO A 119 -19.96 22.62 -13.14
N ASP A 120 -20.31 23.25 -14.26
CA ASP A 120 -20.38 24.71 -14.35
C ASP A 120 -21.36 25.31 -13.33
N THR A 121 -21.41 26.64 -13.24
CA THR A 121 -22.35 27.40 -12.40
C THR A 121 -23.83 27.08 -12.66
N ASN A 122 -24.16 26.35 -13.73
CA ASN A 122 -25.51 25.93 -14.12
C ASN A 122 -25.74 24.41 -13.95
N GLY A 123 -24.80 23.65 -13.38
CA GLY A 123 -24.94 22.21 -13.17
C GLY A 123 -24.63 21.35 -14.40
N ALA A 124 -24.17 21.93 -15.51
CA ALA A 124 -23.81 21.21 -16.72
C ALA A 124 -22.36 20.71 -16.67
N MET A 125 -22.13 19.45 -17.07
CA MET A 125 -20.78 18.92 -17.25
C MET A 125 -20.18 19.57 -18.51
N TYR A 126 -19.23 20.50 -18.37
CA TYR A 126 -18.50 21.04 -19.52
C TYR A 126 -17.13 20.36 -19.65
N MET A 127 -16.76 19.99 -20.89
CA MET A 127 -15.41 19.55 -21.21
C MET A 127 -14.45 20.72 -21.08
N ILE A 128 -13.24 20.46 -20.59
CA ILE A 128 -12.07 21.15 -21.10
C ILE A 128 -11.50 20.20 -22.18
N GLU A 129 -11.31 20.73 -23.39
CA GLU A 129 -10.55 20.06 -24.45
C GLU A 129 -9.22 19.55 -23.84
N ASP A 130 -8.81 18.32 -24.14
CA ASP A 130 -7.62 17.64 -23.60
C ASP A 130 -7.72 16.97 -22.19
N SER A 131 -8.93 16.67 -21.71
CA SER A 131 -9.18 15.84 -20.49
C SER A 131 -8.86 14.32 -20.65
N GLY A 132 -7.85 14.00 -21.46
CA GLY A 132 -7.42 12.63 -21.75
C GLY A 132 -6.24 12.15 -20.91
N GLN A 133 -5.77 10.95 -21.24
CA GLN A 133 -4.47 10.45 -20.80
C GLN A 133 -3.52 10.34 -22.00
N ASN A 134 -2.35 10.95 -21.88
CA ASN A 134 -1.19 10.64 -22.72
C ASN A 134 -0.22 9.71 -21.97
N TYR A 135 0.82 9.22 -22.66
CA TYR A 135 1.81 8.31 -22.07
C TYR A 135 2.38 8.81 -20.72
N THR A 136 2.67 10.10 -20.60
CA THR A 136 3.18 10.70 -19.36
C THR A 136 2.17 10.57 -18.21
N THR A 137 0.91 10.92 -18.45
CA THR A 137 -0.14 10.85 -17.43
C THR A 137 -0.51 9.41 -17.04
N ILE A 138 -0.38 8.45 -17.97
CA ILE A 138 -0.52 7.01 -17.66
C ILE A 138 0.62 6.56 -16.73
N LEU A 139 1.87 6.96 -17.02
CA LEU A 139 3.00 6.65 -16.17
C LEU A 139 2.88 7.28 -14.78
N LEU A 140 2.41 8.53 -14.70
CA LEU A 140 2.16 9.19 -13.42
C LEU A 140 1.02 8.51 -12.65
N THR A 141 -0.03 8.07 -13.33
CA THR A 141 -1.11 7.26 -12.73
C THR A 141 -0.54 5.96 -12.17
N ALA A 142 0.28 5.24 -12.95
CA ALA A 142 0.91 4.01 -12.52
C ALA A 142 1.84 4.23 -11.32
N LEU A 143 2.59 5.33 -11.31
CA LEU A 143 3.43 5.70 -10.19
C LEU A 143 2.61 6.00 -8.94
N CYS A 144 1.53 6.77 -9.05
CA CYS A 144 0.62 7.07 -7.93
C CYS A 144 -0.02 5.80 -7.36
N VAL A 145 -0.54 4.93 -8.22
CA VAL A 145 -1.12 3.64 -7.81
C VAL A 145 -0.05 2.77 -7.13
N PHE A 146 1.12 2.61 -7.76
CA PHE A 146 2.22 1.84 -7.19
C PHE A 146 2.65 2.34 -5.82
N LEU A 147 2.88 3.65 -5.68
CA LEU A 147 3.28 4.25 -4.42
C LEU A 147 2.19 4.12 -3.35
N SER A 148 0.92 4.11 -3.73
CA SER A 148 -0.20 3.92 -2.82
C SER A 148 -0.26 2.50 -2.24
N PHE A 149 -0.08 1.49 -3.08
CA PHE A 149 0.05 0.11 -2.62
C PHE A 149 1.34 -0.13 -1.86
N LEU A 150 2.45 0.47 -2.30
CA LEU A 150 3.74 0.39 -1.63
C LEU A 150 3.65 0.95 -0.21
N MET A 151 3.09 2.16 -0.03
CA MET A 151 3.00 2.78 1.28
C MET A 151 2.15 1.95 2.24
N ALA A 152 1.02 1.40 1.78
CA ALA A 152 0.13 0.61 2.63
C ALA A 152 0.73 -0.75 3.00
N THR A 153 1.38 -1.42 2.05
CA THR A 153 2.03 -2.72 2.32
C THR A 153 3.26 -2.57 3.22
N VAL A 154 4.04 -1.49 3.05
CA VAL A 154 5.17 -1.15 3.94
C VAL A 154 4.67 -0.80 5.35
N ALA A 155 3.66 0.08 5.47
CA ALA A 155 3.09 0.47 6.76
C ALA A 155 2.47 -0.74 7.50
N GLY A 156 1.69 -1.55 6.77
CA GLY A 156 1.14 -2.81 7.27
C GLY A 156 2.24 -3.74 7.78
N THR A 157 3.30 -3.94 6.99
CA THR A 157 4.45 -4.76 7.39
C THR A 157 5.11 -4.23 8.66
N ALA A 158 5.36 -2.93 8.77
CA ALA A 158 5.97 -2.33 9.95
C ALA A 158 5.12 -2.54 11.21
N ILE A 159 3.82 -2.25 11.13
CA ILE A 159 2.88 -2.46 12.25
C ILE A 159 2.82 -3.93 12.63
N GLY A 160 2.68 -4.83 11.65
CA GLY A 160 2.65 -6.27 11.89
C GLY A 160 3.94 -6.77 12.55
N THR A 161 5.09 -6.24 12.13
CA THR A 161 6.39 -6.54 12.76
C THR A 161 6.42 -6.13 14.23
N VAL A 162 5.93 -4.92 14.56
CA VAL A 162 5.81 -4.48 15.96
C VAL A 162 4.92 -5.43 16.76
N VAL A 163 3.73 -5.76 16.24
CA VAL A 163 2.79 -6.65 16.93
C VAL A 163 3.42 -8.02 17.18
N GLY A 164 4.08 -8.59 16.19
CA GLY A 164 4.68 -9.92 16.30
C GLY A 164 5.95 -9.95 17.16
N ALA A 165 6.80 -8.92 17.11
CA ALA A 165 8.07 -8.90 17.84
C ALA A 165 7.98 -8.33 19.26
N LYS A 166 7.13 -7.31 19.48
CA LYS A 166 7.02 -6.57 20.74
C LYS A 166 5.66 -6.74 21.43
N GLY A 167 4.71 -7.43 20.79
CA GLY A 167 3.40 -7.77 21.34
C GLY A 167 2.30 -6.76 21.00
N ALA A 168 1.05 -7.17 21.25
CA ALA A 168 -0.15 -6.42 20.86
C ALA A 168 -0.22 -5.00 21.45
N ARG A 169 0.20 -4.82 22.71
CA ARG A 169 0.20 -3.49 23.36
C ARG A 169 1.09 -2.49 22.63
N ALA A 170 2.31 -2.90 22.25
CA ALA A 170 3.23 -2.06 21.49
C ALA A 170 2.62 -1.74 20.11
N GLY A 171 2.02 -2.73 19.45
CA GLY A 171 1.33 -2.53 18.18
C GLY A 171 0.19 -1.51 18.25
N SER A 172 -0.67 -1.59 19.27
CA SER A 172 -1.76 -0.64 19.48
C SER A 172 -1.25 0.79 19.72
N ILE A 173 -0.16 0.95 20.47
CA ILE A 173 0.48 2.25 20.68
C ILE A 173 1.02 2.80 19.35
N THR A 174 1.70 1.97 18.55
CA THR A 174 2.20 2.39 17.23
C THR A 174 1.06 2.83 16.30
N ILE A 175 -0.05 2.10 16.27
CA ILE A 175 -1.25 2.49 15.50
C ILE A 175 -1.81 3.81 16.01
N GLY A 176 -1.97 3.96 17.34
CA GLY A 176 -2.46 5.20 17.95
C GLY A 176 -1.58 6.41 17.62
N LEU A 177 -0.25 6.27 17.70
CA LEU A 177 0.69 7.32 17.33
C LEU A 177 0.62 7.66 15.83
N ALA A 178 0.45 6.67 14.96
CA ALA A 178 0.28 6.90 13.53
C ALA A 178 -1.00 7.69 13.22
N LEU A 179 -2.12 7.38 13.91
CA LEU A 179 -3.38 8.12 13.77
C LEU A 179 -3.27 9.56 14.29
N VAL A 180 -2.60 9.77 15.43
CA VAL A 180 -2.34 11.11 15.97
C VAL A 180 -1.45 11.92 15.02
N ALA A 181 -0.38 11.31 14.49
CA ALA A 181 0.50 11.96 13.54
C ALA A 181 -0.24 12.34 12.24
N LEU A 182 -1.11 11.45 11.74
CA LEU A 182 -1.95 11.74 10.58
C LEU A 182 -2.89 12.90 10.85
N PHE A 183 -3.57 12.91 12.00
CA PHE A 183 -4.47 14.00 12.39
C PHE A 183 -3.73 15.34 12.49
N LEU A 184 -2.58 15.38 13.19
CA LEU A 184 -1.78 16.59 13.34
C LEU A 184 -1.25 17.08 11.98
N PHE A 185 -0.83 16.17 11.11
CA PHE A 185 -0.37 16.53 9.78
C PHE A 185 -1.51 17.12 8.93
N SER A 186 -2.70 16.51 8.94
CA SER A 186 -3.89 17.05 8.27
C SER A 186 -4.28 18.41 8.81
N PHE A 187 -4.26 18.59 10.14
CA PHE A 187 -4.51 19.89 10.77
C PHE A 187 -3.50 20.96 10.36
N LEU A 188 -2.21 20.61 10.26
CA LEU A 188 -1.17 21.52 9.80
C LEU A 188 -1.37 21.94 8.34
N LEU A 189 -1.70 21.00 7.45
CA LEU A 189 -1.96 21.33 6.04
C LEU A 189 -3.13 22.30 5.88
N ASP A 190 -4.19 22.10 6.67
CA ASP A 190 -5.36 22.99 6.72
C ASP A 190 -4.98 24.38 7.26
N ALA A 191 -4.24 24.43 8.39
CA ALA A 191 -3.80 25.68 8.99
C ALA A 191 -2.83 26.51 8.13
N THR A 192 -2.13 25.88 7.19
CA THR A 192 -1.17 26.54 6.29
C THR A 192 -1.68 26.71 4.86
N ASP A 193 -2.97 26.48 4.59
CA ASP A 193 -3.58 26.48 3.24
C ASP A 193 -2.77 25.65 2.22
N SER A 194 -2.09 24.61 2.71
CA SER A 194 -1.16 23.80 1.94
C SER A 194 -1.88 22.54 1.49
N ILE A 195 -2.68 22.64 0.42
CA ILE A 195 -3.39 21.49 -0.16
C ILE A 195 -2.55 20.93 -1.32
N PRO A 196 -1.75 19.87 -1.12
CA PRO A 196 -1.06 19.23 -2.23
C PRO A 196 -2.10 18.64 -3.21
N GLY A 197 -1.97 18.98 -4.50
CA GLY A 197 -2.87 18.49 -5.54
C GLY A 197 -2.96 16.96 -5.56
N ALA A 198 -4.19 16.44 -5.57
CA ALA A 198 -4.44 15.00 -5.67
C ALA A 198 -4.63 14.58 -7.15
N PRO A 199 -4.05 13.45 -7.58
CA PRO A 199 -3.22 12.53 -6.80
C PRO A 199 -1.74 12.93 -6.85
N TRP A 200 -1.35 13.79 -7.79
CA TRP A 200 0.00 14.29 -7.98
C TRP A 200 0.06 15.79 -7.66
N PRO A 201 1.02 16.27 -6.83
CA PRO A 201 2.16 15.57 -6.24
C PRO A 201 1.93 14.97 -4.84
N ALA A 202 0.69 14.94 -4.33
CA ALA A 202 0.41 14.49 -2.96
C ALA A 202 0.92 13.06 -2.66
N VAL A 203 0.54 12.07 -3.48
CA VAL A 203 0.86 10.66 -3.25
C VAL A 203 2.35 10.37 -3.02
N PRO A 204 3.29 10.84 -3.86
CA PRO A 204 4.71 10.59 -3.63
C PRO A 204 5.26 11.25 -2.35
N ILE A 205 4.75 12.42 -1.97
CA ILE A 205 5.13 13.08 -0.70
C ILE A 205 4.73 12.17 0.46
N PHE A 206 3.47 11.73 0.52
CA PHE A 206 2.98 10.85 1.58
C PHE A 206 3.69 9.49 1.58
N ALA A 207 3.86 8.87 0.42
CA ALA A 207 4.49 7.56 0.31
C ALA A 207 5.95 7.59 0.79
N SER A 208 6.70 8.65 0.49
CA SER A 208 8.08 8.79 0.96
C SER A 208 8.15 8.89 2.49
N LEU A 209 7.35 9.76 3.10
CA LEU A 209 7.28 9.95 4.55
C LEU A 209 6.89 8.66 5.27
N ILE A 210 5.82 8.01 4.80
CA ILE A 210 5.33 6.75 5.39
C ILE A 210 6.38 5.65 5.28
N THR A 211 7.07 5.54 4.14
CA THR A 211 8.09 4.51 3.93
C THR A 211 9.28 4.71 4.88
N VAL A 212 9.76 5.95 5.03
CA VAL A 212 10.87 6.28 5.94
C VAL A 212 10.48 5.99 7.40
N VAL A 213 9.33 6.47 7.86
CA VAL A 213 8.85 6.23 9.22
C VAL A 213 8.65 4.74 9.48
N SER A 214 8.06 4.02 8.52
CA SER A 214 7.86 2.57 8.62
C SER A 214 9.17 1.80 8.70
N ALA A 215 10.21 2.21 7.96
CA ALA A 215 11.53 1.60 8.05
C ALA A 215 12.16 1.79 9.44
N VAL A 216 12.03 3.00 10.03
CA VAL A 216 12.49 3.27 11.40
C VAL A 216 11.73 2.43 12.43
N VAL A 217 10.40 2.37 12.32
CA VAL A 217 9.55 1.55 13.20
C VAL A 217 9.91 0.06 13.08
N MET A 218 10.12 -0.42 11.87
CA MET A 218 10.51 -1.81 11.62
C MET A 218 11.90 -2.11 12.17
N ALA A 219 12.87 -1.22 11.99
CA ALA A 219 14.22 -1.37 12.56
C ALA A 219 14.18 -1.42 14.09
N TRP A 220 13.38 -0.55 14.71
CA TRP A 220 13.14 -0.58 16.16
C TRP A 220 12.50 -1.91 16.61
N ALA A 221 11.48 -2.38 15.90
CA ALA A 221 10.80 -3.63 16.23
C ALA A 221 11.71 -4.85 16.09
N LEU A 222 12.59 -4.85 15.07
CA LEU A 222 13.50 -5.93 14.77
C LEU A 222 14.75 -5.95 15.66
N LYS A 223 15.03 -4.87 16.41
CA LYS A 223 16.16 -4.80 17.34
C LYS A 223 16.07 -5.94 18.36
N GLU A 224 17.07 -6.81 18.34
CA GLU A 224 17.14 -8.00 19.20
C GLU A 224 17.24 -7.61 20.67
N ASP A 225 16.30 -8.11 21.47
CA ASP A 225 16.57 -8.39 22.88
C ASP A 225 17.16 -9.80 22.89
N LYS A 226 18.40 -9.99 23.36
CA LYS A 226 19.08 -11.30 23.38
C LYS A 226 18.16 -12.35 24.00
N ARG A 227 17.54 -13.21 23.19
CA ARG A 227 16.75 -14.35 23.65
C ARG A 227 17.53 -15.63 23.36
N PRO A 228 17.63 -16.56 24.33
CA PRO A 228 18.25 -17.86 24.09
C PRO A 228 17.52 -18.58 22.96
N LEU A 229 18.28 -19.08 21.99
CA LEU A 229 17.74 -19.83 20.86
C LEU A 229 17.27 -21.21 21.35
N PRO A 230 16.19 -21.77 20.78
CA PRO A 230 15.75 -23.12 21.11
C PRO A 230 16.79 -24.18 20.68
N ASP A 231 16.91 -25.25 21.47
CA ASP A 231 17.86 -26.35 21.24
C ASP A 231 17.60 -27.09 19.91
N VAL A 232 16.37 -27.05 19.39
CA VAL A 232 15.97 -27.67 18.13
C VAL A 232 15.67 -26.59 17.09
N ARG A 233 16.47 -26.54 16.03
CA ARG A 233 16.28 -25.62 14.90
C ARG A 233 15.63 -26.34 13.71
N PRO A 234 14.64 -25.73 13.04
CA PRO A 234 14.13 -26.28 11.80
C PRO A 234 15.19 -26.27 10.69
N ALA A 235 15.20 -27.31 9.85
CA ALA A 235 16.22 -27.53 8.79
C ALA A 235 16.38 -26.38 7.78
N PHE A 236 15.44 -25.43 7.70
CA PHE A 236 15.50 -24.26 6.82
C PHE A 236 16.14 -23.02 7.46
N ALA A 237 16.54 -23.08 8.73
CA ALA A 237 17.13 -21.96 9.47
C ALA A 237 18.55 -21.59 9.00
N GLU A 238 19.33 -22.56 8.51
CA GLU A 238 20.77 -22.37 8.22
C GLU A 238 21.11 -22.18 6.72
N ALA A 239 20.16 -22.38 5.81
CA ALA A 239 20.35 -22.29 4.36
C ALA A 239 20.05 -20.91 3.74
#